data_AF-A0A7V9RXM9-F1
#
_entry.id   AF-A0A7V9RXM9-F1
#
_cell.length_a   1.000
_cell.length_b   1.000
_cell.length_c   1.000
_cell.angle_alpha   90.00
_cell.angle_beta   90.00
_cell.angle_gamma   90.00
#
_symmetry.space_group_name_H-M   'P 1'
#
loop_
_entity.id
_entity.type
_entity.pdbx_description
1 polymer ?
#
loop_
_entity_poly.entity_id
_entity_poly.type
_entity_poly.pdbx_seq_one_letter_code
_entity_poly.pdbx_strand_id
1 'polypeptide(L)'
;MGGRAQPALDARRRRVCEAWGVKVLCVLYDDPVDGYPTGYARDSIPAIEGYHGGQTTPTPEAIDFTPGELLGSVSGELGLRKFLEEGGHELVVTSDKDGVDSEFERQLVDADVVISQPFWPAYLTAERFEKAPNLKLAVTAGIGSDHVDLQAAIDRGVTVAEVTYCNSISV
;
A
#
# COMPACT_ATOMS: atom_id res chain seq x y z
N MET A 1 -19.14 -28.19 -43.50
CA MET A 1 -18.31 -29.27 -42.92
C MET A 1 -16.86 -29.01 -43.31
N GLY A 2 -15.86 -28.80 -42.48
CA GLY A 2 -15.66 -28.66 -41.03
C GLY A 2 -14.17 -28.24 -40.91
N GLY A 3 -13.86 -27.09 -40.32
CA GLY A 3 -13.34 -27.06 -38.94
C GLY A 3 -11.88 -27.49 -38.86
N ARG A 4 -10.92 -26.59 -39.15
CA ARG A 4 -9.54 -26.73 -38.66
C ARG A 4 -9.44 -26.02 -37.32
N ALA A 5 -9.26 -26.80 -36.26
CA ALA A 5 -9.04 -26.33 -34.91
C ALA A 5 -7.77 -25.47 -34.84
N GLN A 6 -7.89 -24.28 -34.26
CA GLN A 6 -6.76 -23.51 -33.74
C GLN A 6 -6.26 -24.22 -32.46
N PRO A 7 -4.97 -24.53 -32.31
CA PRO A 7 -4.46 -25.09 -31.07
C PRO A 7 -4.29 -23.97 -30.03
N ALA A 8 -5.02 -24.10 -28.92
CA ALA A 8 -4.68 -23.69 -27.56
C ALA A 8 -3.99 -22.32 -27.36
N LEU A 9 -4.76 -21.24 -27.45
CA LEU A 9 -4.44 -19.96 -26.78
C LEU A 9 -5.03 -19.87 -25.35
N ASP A 10 -5.62 -20.95 -24.84
CA ASP A 10 -6.45 -20.92 -23.62
C ASP A 10 -5.75 -21.45 -22.35
N ALA A 11 -4.45 -21.75 -22.41
CA ALA A 11 -3.71 -22.32 -21.27
C ALA A 11 -3.08 -21.29 -20.32
N ARG A 12 -3.16 -19.97 -20.62
CA ARG A 12 -2.65 -18.90 -19.73
C ARG A 12 -3.73 -18.12 -18.99
N ARG A 13 -4.99 -18.57 -19.00
CA ARG A 13 -6.12 -17.77 -18.51
C ARG A 13 -6.78 -18.28 -17.22
N ARG A 14 -6.19 -19.25 -16.52
CA ARG A 14 -6.67 -19.71 -15.21
C ARG A 14 -5.52 -20.13 -14.30
N ARG A 15 -4.97 -19.18 -13.56
CA ARG A 15 -4.31 -19.43 -12.27
C ARG A 15 -4.51 -18.23 -11.34
N VAL A 16 -5.77 -17.87 -11.15
CA VAL A 16 -6.23 -17.09 -9.99
C VAL A 16 -7.12 -18.07 -9.23
N CYS A 17 -7.06 -18.05 -7.90
CA CYS A 17 -7.86 -18.85 -6.95
C CYS A 17 -7.19 -20.06 -6.25
N GLU A 18 -5.98 -19.89 -5.77
CA GLU A 18 -5.66 -20.23 -4.37
C GLU A 18 -4.83 -19.06 -3.86
N ALA A 19 -5.48 -18.05 -3.28
CA ALA A 19 -4.77 -16.93 -2.67
C ALA A 19 -4.16 -17.46 -1.37
N TRP A 20 -2.86 -17.66 -1.39
CA TRP A 20 -2.07 -17.80 -0.17
C TRP A 20 -2.24 -16.48 0.61
N GLY A 21 -2.41 -16.54 1.93
CA GLY A 21 -2.51 -15.34 2.76
C GLY A 21 -1.30 -14.44 2.52
N VAL A 22 -1.55 -13.19 2.13
CA VAL A 22 -0.53 -12.17 1.88
C VAL A 22 -0.35 -11.39 3.17
N LYS A 23 0.90 -11.12 3.55
CA LYS A 23 1.20 -10.23 4.68
C LYS A 23 1.49 -8.81 4.19
N VAL A 24 0.64 -7.88 4.60
CA VAL A 24 0.80 -6.45 4.34
C VAL A 24 1.33 -5.77 5.60
N LEU A 25 2.55 -5.24 5.50
CA LEU A 25 3.19 -4.46 6.56
C LEU A 25 3.05 -2.97 6.25
N CYS A 26 2.21 -2.28 7.01
CA CYS A 26 1.87 -0.88 6.83
C CYS A 26 2.51 -0.01 7.91
N VAL A 27 3.39 0.90 7.51
CA VAL A 27 4.07 1.83 8.40
C VAL A 27 3.42 3.21 8.30
N LEU A 28 2.84 3.66 9.40
CA LEU A 28 2.08 4.91 9.53
C LEU A 28 2.57 5.71 10.74
N TYR A 29 2.29 7.00 10.82
CA TYR A 29 2.67 7.80 11.99
C TYR A 29 1.74 7.53 13.19
N ASP A 30 2.18 7.87 14.40
CA ASP A 30 1.36 7.74 15.61
C ASP A 30 0.08 8.57 15.55
N ASP A 31 -0.93 8.16 16.31
CA ASP A 31 -2.13 8.97 16.51
C ASP A 31 -1.79 10.33 17.15
N PRO A 32 -2.70 11.32 17.05
CA PRO A 32 -2.53 12.58 17.76
C PRO A 32 -2.27 12.37 19.25
N VAL A 33 -1.50 13.26 19.87
CA VAL A 33 -1.08 13.14 21.29
C VAL A 33 -2.26 13.07 22.28
N ASP A 34 -3.41 13.62 21.90
CA ASP A 34 -4.64 13.62 22.69
C ASP A 34 -5.57 12.42 22.35
N GLY A 35 -5.11 11.48 21.52
CA GLY A 35 -5.84 10.31 21.05
C GLY A 35 -6.41 10.46 19.64
N TYR A 36 -6.82 9.33 19.04
CA TYR A 36 -7.45 9.32 17.73
C TYR A 36 -8.80 10.07 17.76
N PRO A 37 -9.06 10.98 16.81
CA PRO A 37 -10.19 11.88 16.87
C PRO A 37 -11.54 11.17 16.75
N THR A 38 -12.49 11.55 17.60
CA THR A 38 -13.91 11.14 17.50
C THR A 38 -14.78 12.21 16.84
N GLY A 39 -14.19 13.33 16.44
CA GLY A 39 -14.87 14.45 15.80
C GLY A 39 -13.86 15.39 15.14
N TYR A 40 -14.29 16.08 14.10
CA TYR A 40 -13.43 16.92 13.27
C TYR A 40 -14.00 18.35 13.19
N ALA A 41 -13.18 19.30 12.74
CA ALA A 41 -13.59 20.70 12.62
C ALA A 41 -14.69 20.95 11.57
N ARG A 42 -14.97 19.97 10.72
CA ARG A 42 -16.04 19.98 9.71
C ARG A 42 -16.45 18.55 9.39
N ASP A 43 -17.66 18.41 8.87
CA ASP A 43 -18.28 17.10 8.62
C ASP A 43 -17.95 16.50 7.24
N SER A 44 -17.41 17.31 6.31
CA SER A 44 -17.10 16.86 4.95
C SER A 44 -15.98 17.66 4.30
N ILE A 45 -15.40 17.08 3.25
CA ILE A 45 -14.45 17.73 2.35
C ILE A 45 -15.06 17.93 0.95
N PRO A 46 -14.55 18.86 0.13
CA PRO A 46 -14.97 19.00 -1.26
C PRO A 46 -14.70 17.72 -2.06
N ALA A 47 -15.63 17.36 -2.96
CA ALA A 47 -15.41 16.28 -3.92
C ALA A 47 -14.48 16.75 -5.04
N ILE A 48 -13.47 15.93 -5.34
CA ILE A 48 -12.56 16.13 -6.48
C ILE A 48 -12.80 14.95 -7.42
N GLU A 49 -13.21 15.23 -8.65
CA GLU A 49 -13.59 14.20 -9.64
C GLU A 49 -12.49 13.93 -10.68
N GLY A 50 -11.47 14.79 -10.72
CA GLY A 50 -10.32 14.65 -11.61
C GLY A 50 -9.26 15.69 -11.35
N TYR A 51 -8.10 15.49 -11.96
CA TYR A 51 -6.93 16.34 -11.85
C TYR A 51 -6.66 17.12 -13.14
N HIS A 52 -5.84 18.15 -13.06
CA HIS A 52 -5.39 18.85 -14.26
C HIS A 52 -4.61 17.90 -15.18
N GLY A 53 -4.84 18.01 -16.49
CA GLY A 53 -4.28 17.09 -17.47
C GLY A 53 -5.14 15.85 -17.76
N GLY A 54 -6.31 15.74 -17.12
CA GLY A 54 -7.32 14.72 -17.46
C GLY A 54 -7.15 13.38 -16.75
N GLN A 55 -6.20 13.26 -15.83
CA GLN A 55 -6.10 12.09 -14.95
C GLN A 55 -7.31 12.06 -13.99
N THR A 56 -7.95 10.91 -13.83
CA THR A 56 -9.04 10.73 -12.86
C THR A 56 -8.50 10.64 -11.43
N THR A 57 -9.35 10.84 -10.44
CA THR A 57 -9.06 10.41 -9.07
C THR A 57 -8.94 8.88 -8.97
N PRO A 58 -8.40 8.34 -7.86
CA PRO A 58 -8.41 6.89 -7.61
C PRO A 58 -9.82 6.30 -7.75
N THR A 59 -9.92 5.13 -8.37
CA THR A 59 -11.18 4.44 -8.68
C THR A 59 -11.23 3.04 -8.07
N PRO A 60 -11.08 2.89 -6.74
CA PRO A 60 -11.29 1.59 -6.10
C PRO A 60 -12.76 1.16 -6.24
N GLU A 61 -13.04 -0.14 -6.15
CA GLU A 61 -14.42 -0.65 -6.20
C GLU A 61 -15.26 -0.15 -5.02
N ALA A 62 -14.63 0.04 -3.86
CA ALA A 62 -15.22 0.58 -2.65
C ALA A 62 -14.17 1.27 -1.78
N ILE A 63 -14.64 2.05 -0.81
CA ILE A 63 -13.84 2.57 0.31
C ILE A 63 -14.56 2.22 1.62
N ASP A 64 -13.80 1.93 2.68
CA ASP A 64 -14.34 1.61 4.02
C ASP A 64 -14.11 2.77 5.02
N PHE A 65 -14.01 4.00 4.51
CA PHE A 65 -13.84 5.21 5.29
C PHE A 65 -14.73 6.35 4.76
N THR A 66 -14.94 7.37 5.59
CA THR A 66 -15.65 8.60 5.23
C THR A 66 -14.64 9.66 4.78
N PRO A 67 -14.78 10.26 3.58
CA PRO A 67 -13.89 11.33 3.12
C PRO A 67 -13.83 12.50 4.11
N GLY A 68 -12.63 12.75 4.65
CA GLY A 68 -12.38 13.76 5.69
C GLY A 68 -11.81 13.21 6.99
N GLU A 69 -11.83 11.89 7.18
CA GLU A 69 -11.23 11.21 8.33
C GLU A 69 -9.69 11.23 8.32
N LEU A 70 -9.08 11.09 9.50
CA LEU A 70 -7.63 10.95 9.67
C LEU A 70 -7.17 9.53 9.31
N LEU A 71 -6.72 9.32 8.09
CA LEU A 71 -6.39 7.97 7.60
C LEU A 71 -4.91 7.57 7.80
N GLY A 72 -4.01 8.54 7.92
CA GLY A 72 -2.57 8.31 7.85
C GLY A 72 -1.90 7.88 9.16
N SER A 73 -2.64 7.79 10.27
CA SER A 73 -2.10 7.33 11.54
C SER A 73 -2.36 5.84 11.77
N VAL A 74 -1.69 5.26 12.77
CA VAL A 74 -1.83 3.85 13.14
C VAL A 74 -3.27 3.41 13.38
N SER A 75 -4.13 4.22 14.00
CA SER A 75 -5.56 3.86 14.18
C SER A 75 -6.40 4.14 12.93
N GLY A 76 -5.92 4.94 11.99
CA GLY A 76 -6.61 5.21 10.72
C GLY A 76 -6.39 4.12 9.68
N GLU A 77 -5.25 3.42 9.73
CA GLU A 77 -4.91 2.23 8.93
C GLU A 77 -5.09 2.38 7.41
N LEU A 78 -5.11 3.62 6.90
CA LEU A 78 -5.52 3.97 5.54
C LEU A 78 -6.92 3.45 5.15
N GLY A 79 -7.74 2.99 6.10
CA GLY A 79 -9.02 2.31 5.85
C GLY A 79 -8.89 0.95 5.17
N LEU A 80 -7.76 0.24 5.32
CA LEU A 80 -7.46 -0.98 4.56
C LEU A 80 -7.83 -2.29 5.25
N ARG A 81 -8.01 -2.31 6.58
CA ARG A 81 -8.11 -3.55 7.36
C ARG A 81 -9.23 -4.46 6.87
N LYS A 82 -10.46 -3.93 6.77
CA LYS A 82 -11.61 -4.71 6.35
C LYS A 82 -11.42 -5.32 4.96
N PHE A 83 -11.00 -4.51 3.99
CA PHE A 83 -10.71 -4.97 2.63
C PHE A 83 -9.68 -6.10 2.61
N LEU A 84 -8.57 -5.98 3.34
CA LEU A 84 -7.51 -6.98 3.38
C LEU A 84 -7.94 -8.26 4.10
N GLU A 85 -8.57 -8.14 5.27
CA GLU A 85 -8.98 -9.30 6.07
C GLU A 85 -10.13 -10.08 5.41
N GLU A 86 -11.10 -9.40 4.79
CA GLU A 86 -12.16 -10.06 3.98
C GLU A 86 -11.57 -10.77 2.74
N GLY A 87 -10.44 -10.29 2.22
CA GLY A 87 -9.65 -10.94 1.18
C GLY A 87 -8.79 -12.13 1.67
N GLY A 88 -8.76 -12.40 2.98
CA GLY A 88 -7.93 -13.44 3.57
C GLY A 88 -6.45 -13.07 3.72
N HIS A 89 -6.13 -11.78 3.76
CA HIS A 89 -4.79 -11.25 3.95
C HIS A 89 -4.59 -10.75 5.39
N GLU A 90 -3.34 -10.69 5.82
CA GLU A 90 -2.95 -10.12 7.13
C GLU A 90 -2.52 -8.66 6.94
N LEU A 91 -3.03 -7.78 7.82
CA LEU A 91 -2.56 -6.39 7.93
C LEU A 91 -1.90 -6.17 9.29
N VAL A 92 -0.59 -5.92 9.26
CA VAL A 92 0.19 -5.44 10.39
C VAL A 92 0.40 -3.94 10.23
N VAL A 93 -0.01 -3.15 11.22
CA VAL A 93 0.18 -1.68 11.23
C VAL A 93 1.13 -1.33 12.37
N THR A 94 2.13 -0.49 12.09
CA THR A 94 3.08 -0.02 13.11
C THR A 94 3.59 1.37 12.79
N SER A 95 3.95 2.14 13.82
CA SER A 95 4.76 3.36 13.68
C SER A 95 6.24 3.13 13.99
N ASP A 96 6.57 2.00 14.63
CA ASP A 96 7.92 1.63 15.03
C ASP A 96 8.70 1.08 13.82
N LYS A 97 9.52 1.95 13.22
CA LYS A 97 10.19 1.71 11.93
C LYS A 97 11.72 1.83 11.95
N ASP A 98 12.28 2.42 13.00
CA ASP A 98 13.68 2.80 13.07
C ASP A 98 14.46 1.92 14.05
N GLY A 99 15.65 1.47 13.64
CA GLY A 99 16.49 0.59 14.45
C GLY A 99 16.25 -0.90 14.18
N VAL A 100 17.26 -1.71 14.53
CA VAL A 100 17.30 -3.15 14.28
C VAL A 100 16.28 -3.95 15.09
N ASP A 101 15.84 -3.38 16.21
CA ASP A 101 14.84 -3.96 17.10
C ASP A 101 13.44 -3.33 16.88
N SER A 102 13.21 -2.65 15.76
CA SER A 102 11.89 -2.10 15.43
C SER A 102 10.89 -3.21 15.05
N GLU A 103 9.61 -2.94 15.26
CA GLU A 103 8.53 -3.80 14.77
C GLU A 103 8.61 -3.97 13.26
N PHE A 104 8.93 -2.90 12.52
CA PHE A 104 9.15 -3.00 11.08
C PHE A 104 10.24 -4.01 10.72
N GLU A 105 11.41 -4.00 11.37
CA GLU A 105 12.49 -4.97 11.11
C GLU A 105 12.06 -6.41 11.41
N ARG A 106 11.32 -6.63 12.50
CA ARG A 106 10.81 -7.96 12.85
C ARG A 106 9.81 -8.49 11.82
N GLN A 107 8.91 -7.63 11.35
CA GLN A 107 7.80 -8.00 10.49
C GLN A 107 8.17 -8.02 8.99
N LEU A 108 9.26 -7.36 8.59
CA LEU A 108 9.69 -7.28 7.21
C LEU A 108 10.15 -8.63 6.62
N VAL A 109 10.64 -9.53 7.48
CA VAL A 109 11.30 -10.78 7.06
C VAL A 109 10.41 -11.73 6.23
N ASP A 110 9.10 -11.61 6.41
CA ASP A 110 8.08 -12.43 5.76
C ASP A 110 6.98 -11.59 5.08
N ALA A 111 7.11 -10.26 5.06
CA ALA A 111 6.16 -9.38 4.40
C ALA A 111 6.18 -9.55 2.87
N ASP A 112 5.00 -9.66 2.26
CA ASP A 112 4.82 -9.66 0.80
C ASP A 112 4.68 -8.24 0.24
N VAL A 113 4.07 -7.36 1.03
CA VAL A 113 3.80 -5.96 0.68
C VAL A 113 4.25 -5.06 1.83
N VAL A 114 4.98 -4.00 1.49
CA VAL A 114 5.27 -2.90 2.42
C VAL A 114 4.56 -1.64 1.94
N ILE A 115 3.88 -0.95 2.85
CA ILE A 115 3.25 0.35 2.60
C ILE A 115 3.85 1.35 3.58
N SER A 116 4.28 2.52 3.11
CA SER A 116 4.59 3.64 4.01
C SER A 116 4.30 4.99 3.37
N GLN A 117 4.24 6.03 4.20
CA GLN A 117 4.02 7.40 3.73
C GLN A 117 5.34 8.18 3.76
N PRO A 118 5.60 9.11 2.81
CA PRO A 118 6.80 9.95 2.85
C PRO A 118 6.94 10.78 4.14
N PHE A 119 5.82 11.06 4.82
CA PHE A 119 5.81 11.79 6.09
C PHE A 119 6.38 10.97 7.27
N TRP A 120 6.33 9.64 7.16
CA TRP A 120 6.87 8.69 8.14
C TRP A 120 7.45 7.47 7.41
N PRO A 121 8.57 7.66 6.69
CA PRO A 121 8.99 6.72 5.65
C PRO A 121 9.67 5.48 6.25
N ALA A 122 9.20 4.30 5.85
CA ALA A 122 9.87 3.04 6.13
C ALA A 122 11.00 2.83 5.12
N TYR A 123 12.21 3.28 5.47
CA TYR A 123 13.35 3.18 4.55
C TYR A 123 13.63 1.73 4.16
N LEU A 124 13.41 1.38 2.89
CA LEU A 124 13.74 0.06 2.33
C LEU A 124 15.14 0.12 1.70
N THR A 125 16.15 0.02 2.55
CA THR A 125 17.56 -0.02 2.15
C THR A 125 17.91 -1.35 1.48
N ALA A 126 19.05 -1.42 0.77
CA ALA A 126 19.57 -2.68 0.23
C ALA A 126 19.66 -3.81 1.30
N GLU A 127 20.11 -3.48 2.51
CA GLU A 127 20.20 -4.42 3.64
C GLU A 127 18.83 -4.94 4.10
N ARG A 128 17.80 -4.08 4.08
CA ARG A 128 16.43 -4.46 4.41
C ARG A 128 15.80 -5.31 3.31
N PHE A 129 16.10 -4.99 2.06
CA PHE A 129 15.76 -5.85 0.94
C PHE A 129 16.35 -7.25 1.14
N GLU A 130 17.63 -7.39 1.53
CA GLU A 130 18.27 -8.67 1.87
C GLU A 130 17.50 -9.52 2.87
N LYS A 131 16.88 -8.89 3.87
CA LYS A 131 16.07 -9.56 4.87
C LYS A 131 14.65 -9.88 4.42
N ALA A 132 14.18 -9.33 3.30
CA ALA A 132 12.80 -9.41 2.82
C ALA A 132 12.64 -10.31 1.57
N PRO A 133 12.86 -11.63 1.67
CA PRO A 133 12.82 -12.54 0.52
C PRO A 133 11.43 -12.67 -0.12
N ASN A 134 10.36 -12.35 0.62
CA ASN A 134 8.99 -12.47 0.15
C ASN A 134 8.45 -11.19 -0.50
N LEU A 135 9.14 -10.05 -0.31
CA LEU A 135 8.65 -8.74 -0.72
C LEU A 135 8.48 -8.70 -2.23
N LYS A 136 7.27 -8.37 -2.68
CA LYS A 136 6.88 -8.27 -4.10
C LYS A 136 6.46 -6.86 -4.48
N LEU A 137 5.99 -6.07 -3.51
CA LEU A 137 5.44 -4.74 -3.73
C LEU A 137 5.81 -3.79 -2.59
N ALA A 138 6.37 -2.64 -2.94
CA ALA A 138 6.53 -1.49 -2.05
C ALA A 138 5.61 -0.36 -2.54
N VAL A 139 4.69 0.08 -1.68
CA VAL A 139 3.71 1.13 -1.99
C VAL A 139 4.02 2.38 -1.17
N THR A 140 4.24 3.48 -1.86
CA THR A 140 4.24 4.81 -1.27
C THR A 140 2.79 5.30 -1.19
N ALA A 141 2.25 5.41 0.02
CA ALA A 141 0.96 6.04 0.28
C ALA A 141 1.10 7.58 0.24
N GLY A 142 1.35 8.10 -0.96
CA GLY A 142 1.74 9.47 -1.23
C GLY A 142 2.45 9.58 -2.58
N ILE A 143 3.33 10.57 -2.71
CA ILE A 143 4.19 10.81 -3.88
C ILE A 143 5.63 10.96 -3.39
N GLY A 144 6.59 10.32 -4.06
CA GLY A 144 8.01 10.35 -3.67
C GLY A 144 8.44 9.02 -3.05
N SER A 145 9.00 8.15 -3.88
CA SER A 145 9.46 6.81 -3.50
C SER A 145 10.98 6.73 -3.24
N ASP A 146 11.64 7.86 -2.96
CA ASP A 146 13.10 7.95 -2.74
C ASP A 146 13.57 7.31 -1.43
N HIS A 147 12.66 7.00 -0.51
CA HIS A 147 12.94 6.22 0.70
C HIS A 147 13.09 4.70 0.42
N VAL A 148 12.91 4.28 -0.82
CA VAL A 148 13.17 2.92 -1.30
C VAL A 148 14.47 2.92 -2.12
N ASP A 149 15.39 2.00 -1.82
CA ASP A 149 16.53 1.74 -2.69
C ASP A 149 16.03 1.13 -4.01
N LEU A 150 15.83 1.99 -5.02
CA LEU A 150 15.26 1.58 -6.30
C LEU A 150 16.17 0.59 -7.05
N GLN A 151 17.49 0.64 -6.82
CA GLN A 151 18.41 -0.31 -7.46
C GLN A 151 18.22 -1.70 -6.84
N ALA A 152 18.17 -1.80 -5.51
CA ALA A 152 17.90 -3.05 -4.83
C ALA A 152 16.51 -3.62 -5.19
N ALA A 153 15.50 -2.75 -5.36
CA ALA A 153 14.18 -3.15 -5.83
C ALA A 153 14.22 -3.72 -7.26
N ILE A 154 14.93 -3.06 -8.18
CA ILE A 154 15.13 -3.54 -9.56
C ILE A 154 15.84 -4.90 -9.57
N ASP A 155 16.93 -5.03 -8.82
CA ASP A 155 17.75 -6.26 -8.79
C ASP A 155 16.97 -7.45 -8.23
N ARG A 156 15.96 -7.20 -7.39
CA ARG A 156 15.06 -8.22 -6.82
C ARG A 156 13.74 -8.38 -7.56
N GLY A 157 13.47 -7.55 -8.56
CA GLY A 157 12.19 -7.56 -9.28
C GLY A 157 10.99 -7.15 -8.41
N VAL A 158 11.20 -6.32 -7.38
CA VAL A 158 10.14 -5.78 -6.53
C VAL A 158 9.47 -4.61 -7.23
N THR A 159 8.13 -4.61 -7.27
CA THR A 159 7.37 -3.49 -7.82
C THR A 159 7.40 -2.33 -6.82
N VAL A 160 7.73 -1.13 -7.29
CA VAL A 160 7.60 0.11 -6.51
C VAL A 160 6.50 0.95 -7.15
N ALA A 161 5.49 1.32 -6.37
CA ALA A 161 4.35 2.10 -6.84
C ALA A 161 4.04 3.23 -5.86
N GLU A 162 3.48 4.31 -6.39
CA GLU A 162 3.02 5.46 -5.61
C GLU A 162 1.70 5.98 -6.16
N VAL A 163 0.99 6.80 -5.39
CA VAL A 163 -0.32 7.33 -5.79
C VAL A 163 -0.12 8.64 -6.53
N THR A 164 0.40 8.56 -7.75
CA THR A 164 0.70 9.73 -8.59
C THR A 164 -0.46 10.72 -8.61
N TYR A 165 -0.15 12.00 -8.42
CA TYR A 165 -1.08 13.14 -8.32
C TYR A 165 -1.85 13.30 -6.99
N CYS A 166 -1.88 12.30 -6.09
CA CYS A 166 -2.80 12.31 -4.94
C CYS A 166 -2.72 13.54 -4.03
N ASN A 167 -1.56 14.19 -3.94
CA ASN A 167 -1.34 15.37 -3.10
C ASN A 167 -0.61 16.51 -3.83
N SER A 168 -0.47 16.44 -5.16
CA SER A 168 0.27 17.46 -5.94
C SER A 168 -0.35 18.86 -5.88
N ILE A 169 -1.67 18.96 -5.69
CA ILE A 169 -2.37 20.25 -5.53
C ILE A 169 -2.28 20.76 -4.07
N SER A 170 -2.00 19.86 -3.14
CA SER A 170 -1.84 20.20 -1.72
C SER A 170 -0.47 20.79 -1.40
N VAL A 171 0.57 20.35 -2.12
CA VAL A 171 1.97 20.87 -2.03
C VAL A 171 2.07 22.24 -2.70
#